data_AF-A0A8D2HFS4-F1
#
_entry.id   AF-A0A8D2HFS4-F1
#
_cell.length_a   1.000
_cell.length_b   1.000
_cell.length_c   1.000
_cell.angle_alpha   90.00
_cell.angle_beta   90.00
_cell.angle_gamma   90.00
#
_symmetry.space_group_name_H-M   'P 1'
#
loop_
_entity.id
_entity.type
_entity.pdbx_description
1 polymer ?
#
loop_
_entity_poly.entity_id
_entity_poly.type
_entity_poly.pdbx_seq_one_letter_code
_entity_poly.pdbx_strand_id
1 'polypeptide(L)'
;MFFFHVDANKNQTSSSSVSGLSCGDIAKRTKKVGIIGKYGTRYGASLRKMVKKIEISQHAKYPCSFCGKTKMKRQAVGIWHWGSCMKTVAGGAWTYNTTSAVTVKAAIRRLKELKDQ
;
A
#
# COMPACT_ATOMS: atom_id res chain seq x y z
N MET A 1 -5.05 -40.91 -20.00
CA MET A 1 -4.01 -40.00 -19.51
C MET A 1 -4.10 -38.73 -20.34
N PHE A 2 -4.97 -37.80 -19.96
CA PHE A 2 -5.24 -36.56 -20.71
C PHE A 2 -4.37 -35.44 -20.14
N PHE A 3 -3.32 -35.06 -20.85
CA PHE A 3 -2.55 -33.86 -20.55
C PHE A 3 -3.24 -32.67 -21.22
N PHE A 4 -4.01 -31.89 -20.44
CA PHE A 4 -4.43 -30.56 -20.84
C PHE A 4 -3.24 -29.61 -20.66
N HIS A 5 -2.58 -29.24 -21.75
CA HIS A 5 -1.70 -28.08 -21.80
C HIS A 5 -2.58 -26.84 -22.01
N VAL A 6 -2.60 -25.94 -21.02
CA VAL A 6 -3.29 -24.65 -21.11
C VAL A 6 -2.29 -23.64 -21.67
N ASP A 7 -2.50 -23.22 -22.91
CA ASP A 7 -1.81 -22.07 -23.49
C ASP A 7 -2.61 -20.77 -23.32
N ALA A 8 -1.83 -19.70 -23.16
CA ALA A 8 -2.11 -18.30 -23.48
C ALA A 8 -3.04 -17.46 -22.56
N ASN A 9 -2.44 -16.49 -21.87
CA ASN A 9 -2.89 -15.10 -22.02
C ASN A 9 -1.76 -14.08 -21.76
N LYS A 10 -1.14 -13.65 -22.87
CA LYS A 10 -0.23 -12.50 -22.96
C LYS A 10 -1.09 -11.31 -23.40
N ASN A 11 -1.57 -10.49 -22.48
CA ASN A 11 -2.35 -9.29 -22.81
C ASN A 11 -1.62 -8.00 -22.41
N GLN A 12 -1.20 -7.29 -23.47
CA GLN A 12 -1.32 -5.85 -23.69
C GLN A 12 -0.42 -4.89 -22.89
N THR A 13 0.71 -4.54 -23.52
CA THR A 13 1.32 -3.21 -23.44
C THR A 13 1.15 -2.52 -24.80
N SER A 14 0.25 -1.54 -24.90
CA SER A 14 0.18 -0.61 -26.03
C SER A 14 -0.05 0.82 -25.55
N SER A 15 0.99 1.63 -25.77
CA SER A 15 1.06 3.07 -26.03
C SER A 15 -0.14 3.99 -25.80
N SER A 16 0.09 5.10 -25.11
CA SER A 16 -0.16 6.44 -25.67
C SER A 16 0.53 7.54 -24.86
N SER A 17 1.12 8.46 -25.59
CA SER A 17 1.87 9.63 -25.18
C SER A 17 0.95 10.75 -24.67
N VAL A 18 1.32 11.40 -23.55
CA VAL A 18 1.08 12.83 -23.35
C VAL A 18 2.22 13.47 -22.55
N SER A 19 2.62 14.61 -23.07
CA SER A 19 3.68 15.55 -22.70
C SER A 19 3.63 16.08 -21.27
N GLY A 20 4.80 16.46 -20.75
CA GLY A 20 4.90 17.37 -19.60
C GLY A 20 6.19 17.25 -18.79
N LEU A 21 7.23 17.97 -19.21
CA LEU A 21 8.32 18.52 -18.39
C LEU A 21 8.86 17.63 -17.24
N SER A 22 9.96 16.89 -17.47
CA SER A 22 10.83 16.49 -16.35
C SER A 22 11.99 17.46 -16.21
N CYS A 23 11.80 18.45 -15.34
CA CYS A 23 12.88 19.11 -14.64
C CYS A 23 13.82 18.06 -14.03
N GLY A 24 15.08 18.05 -14.50
CA GLY A 24 16.28 17.49 -13.88
C GLY A 24 16.17 16.09 -13.27
N ASP A 25 16.79 15.10 -13.92
CA ASP A 25 17.07 13.79 -13.32
C ASP A 25 17.94 13.95 -12.07
N ILE A 26 17.30 14.08 -10.89
CA ILE A 26 17.99 13.93 -9.61
C ILE A 26 18.56 12.51 -9.59
N ALA A 27 19.88 12.40 -9.66
CA ALA A 27 20.57 11.12 -9.62
C ALA A 27 20.10 10.31 -8.40
N LYS A 28 19.52 9.14 -8.65
CA LYS A 28 18.95 8.29 -7.61
C LYS A 28 20.04 7.84 -6.64
N ARG A 29 20.05 8.42 -5.44
CA ARG A 29 21.09 8.22 -4.41
C ARG A 29 21.33 6.75 -4.04
N THR A 30 20.32 5.88 -4.15
CA THR A 30 20.45 4.48 -3.74
C THR A 30 19.82 3.50 -4.72
N LYS A 31 20.54 2.42 -5.03
CA LYS A 31 20.05 1.35 -5.92
C LYS A 31 19.06 0.41 -5.22
N LYS A 32 19.44 -0.11 -4.05
CA LYS A 32 18.67 -1.16 -3.33
C LYS A 32 18.05 -0.69 -2.02
N VAL A 33 18.74 0.16 -1.26
CA VAL A 33 18.39 0.43 0.13
C VAL A 33 17.17 1.37 0.27
N GLY A 34 17.12 2.53 -0.39
CA GLY A 34 16.00 3.47 -0.21
C GLY A 34 15.94 4.04 1.21
N ILE A 35 14.73 4.12 1.79
CA ILE A 35 14.45 4.75 3.11
C ILE A 35 15.30 4.19 4.27
N ILE A 36 15.65 2.91 4.21
CA ILE A 36 16.51 2.23 5.20
C ILE A 36 18.00 2.61 5.09
N GLY A 37 18.37 3.52 4.18
CA GLY A 37 19.73 4.04 4.07
C GLY A 37 20.23 4.69 5.38
N LYS A 38 19.31 5.18 6.22
CA LYS A 38 19.61 5.72 7.56
C LYS A 38 20.31 4.74 8.51
N TYR A 39 20.12 3.44 8.31
CA TYR A 39 20.72 2.41 9.17
C TYR A 39 22.17 2.05 8.78
N GLY A 40 22.63 2.46 7.59
CA GLY A 40 23.98 2.16 7.10
C GLY A 40 24.26 0.65 7.01
N THR A 41 25.41 0.23 7.52
CA THR A 41 25.89 -1.16 7.49
C THR A 41 25.39 -2.02 8.66
N ARG A 42 24.91 -1.39 9.74
CA ARG A 42 24.43 -2.05 10.97
C ARG A 42 23.17 -2.88 10.72
N TYR A 43 22.94 -3.93 11.50
CA TYR A 43 21.75 -4.83 11.45
C TYR A 43 21.66 -5.86 10.32
N GLY A 44 22.50 -5.79 9.28
CA GLY A 44 22.52 -6.80 8.21
C GLY A 44 21.36 -6.70 7.21
N ALA A 45 21.45 -7.47 6.11
CA ALA A 45 20.59 -7.27 4.95
C ALA A 45 19.14 -7.78 5.14
N SER A 46 18.94 -8.88 5.88
CA SER A 46 17.61 -9.47 6.06
C SER A 46 16.67 -8.55 6.85
N LEU A 47 17.11 -8.10 8.03
CA LEU A 47 16.36 -7.17 8.88
C LEU A 47 16.03 -5.88 8.12
N ARG A 48 17.01 -5.32 7.41
CA ARG A 48 16.83 -4.12 6.59
C ARG A 48 15.76 -4.31 5.50
N LYS A 49 15.69 -5.46 4.84
CA LYS A 49 14.65 -5.74 3.83
C LYS A 49 13.25 -5.79 4.44
N MET A 50 13.09 -6.37 5.63
CA MET A 50 11.80 -6.42 6.33
C MET A 50 11.36 -5.03 6.78
N VAL A 51 12.25 -4.29 7.46
CA VAL A 51 11.99 -2.91 7.91
C VAL A 51 11.68 -2.01 6.73
N LYS A 52 12.33 -2.17 5.58
CA LYS A 52 12.01 -1.39 4.37
C LYS A 52 10.55 -1.51 3.96
N LYS A 53 9.96 -2.71 3.98
CA LYS A 53 8.55 -2.93 3.63
C LYS A 53 7.61 -2.21 4.62
N ILE A 54 7.94 -2.28 5.91
CA ILE A 54 7.20 -1.63 6.99
C ILE A 54 7.33 -0.10 6.91
N GLU A 55 8.54 0.41 6.65
CA GLU A 55 8.80 1.84 6.57
C GLU A 55 8.17 2.49 5.34
N ILE A 56 8.12 1.78 4.21
CA ILE A 56 7.43 2.28 3.01
C ILE A 56 5.93 2.36 3.27
N SER A 57 5.33 1.30 3.81
CA SER A 57 3.88 1.28 4.07
C SER A 57 3.46 2.34 5.10
N GLN A 58 4.21 2.53 6.18
CA GLN A 58 3.83 3.53 7.19
C GLN A 58 3.92 4.98 6.70
N HIS A 59 4.87 5.29 5.79
CA HIS A 59 5.06 6.64 5.24
C HIS A 59 4.24 6.88 3.97
N ALA A 60 3.63 5.83 3.41
CA ALA A 60 2.74 5.96 2.27
C ALA A 60 1.49 6.77 2.65
N LYS A 61 0.98 7.55 1.70
CA LYS A 61 -0.31 8.21 1.83
C LYS A 61 -1.38 7.26 1.30
N TYR A 62 -2.43 7.05 2.08
CA TYR A 62 -3.54 6.17 1.71
C TYR A 62 -4.78 6.96 1.25
N PRO A 63 -5.63 6.36 0.40
CA PRO A 63 -6.92 6.92 0.05
C PRO A 63 -7.84 6.92 1.27
N CYS A 64 -8.45 8.07 1.55
CA CYS A 64 -9.45 8.19 2.60
C CYS A 64 -10.82 7.72 2.08
N SER A 65 -11.44 6.79 2.80
CA SER A 65 -12.74 6.20 2.43
C SER A 65 -13.92 7.17 2.48
N PHE A 66 -13.76 8.34 3.12
CA PHE A 66 -14.83 9.33 3.27
C PHE A 66 -14.84 10.37 2.15
N CYS A 67 -13.68 10.72 1.59
CA CYS A 67 -13.53 11.83 0.66
C CYS A 67 -12.87 11.46 -0.67
N GLY A 68 -12.35 10.23 -0.80
CA GLY A 68 -11.61 9.75 -1.97
C GLY A 68 -10.18 10.29 -2.14
N LYS A 69 -9.74 11.30 -1.39
CA LYS A 69 -8.40 11.90 -1.54
C LYS A 69 -7.31 11.04 -0.88
N THR A 70 -6.18 10.85 -1.57
CA THR A 70 -4.98 10.11 -1.09
C THR A 70 -4.09 10.98 -0.20
N LYS A 71 -4.61 11.33 0.98
CA LYS A 71 -3.93 12.20 1.94
C LYS A 71 -3.95 11.68 3.38
N MET A 72 -4.40 10.44 3.59
CA MET A 72 -4.42 9.81 4.91
C MET A 72 -2.99 9.50 5.36
N LYS A 73 -2.62 9.94 6.56
CA LYS A 73 -1.28 9.76 7.15
C LYS A 73 -1.38 9.06 8.50
N ARG A 74 -0.32 8.33 8.86
CA ARG A 74 -0.19 7.72 10.18
C ARG A 74 0.18 8.79 11.21
N GLN A 75 -0.56 8.87 12.30
CA GLN A 75 -0.25 9.77 13.42
C GLN A 75 0.39 9.00 14.58
N ALA A 76 -0.19 7.86 14.93
CA ALA A 76 0.33 6.94 15.93
C ALA A 76 0.11 5.49 15.47
N VAL A 77 0.59 4.52 16.25
CA VAL A 77 0.33 3.10 15.97
C VAL A 77 -1.18 2.86 15.92
N GLY A 78 -1.69 2.37 14.79
CA GLY A 78 -3.11 2.09 14.61
C GLY A 78 -4.00 3.31 14.42
N ILE A 79 -3.47 4.54 14.55
CA ILE A 79 -4.24 5.78 14.39
C ILE A 79 -3.81 6.50 13.11
N TRP A 80 -4.78 6.69 12.23
CA TRP A 80 -4.62 7.36 10.94
C TRP A 80 -5.47 8.61 10.89
N HIS A 81 -4.89 9.72 10.46
CA HIS A 81 -5.56 11.02 10.45
C HIS A 81 -5.31 11.75 9.13
N TRP A 82 -6.35 12.44 8.63
CA TRP A 82 -6.22 13.39 7.55
C TRP A 82 -6.72 14.78 7.97
N GLY A 83 -5.79 15.74 8.05
CA GLY A 83 -6.05 17.08 8.56
C GLY A 83 -7.18 17.83 7.86
N SER A 84 -7.32 17.73 6.53
CA SER A 84 -8.30 18.57 5.82
C SER A 84 -9.76 18.07 5.93
N CYS A 85 -10.00 16.78 6.15
CA CYS A 85 -11.36 16.27 6.42
C CYS A 85 -11.58 15.96 7.89
N MET A 86 -10.54 16.16 8.70
CA MET A 86 -10.56 15.95 10.15
C MET A 86 -11.12 14.57 10.54
N LYS A 87 -10.85 13.55 9.71
CA LYS A 87 -11.23 12.18 10.00
C LYS A 87 -10.05 11.44 10.59
N THR A 88 -10.29 10.85 11.75
CA THR A 88 -9.38 9.94 12.43
C THR A 88 -9.98 8.55 12.37
N VAL A 89 -9.18 7.57 11.94
CA VAL A 89 -9.61 6.20 11.70
C VAL A 89 -8.65 5.25 12.39
N ALA A 90 -9.21 4.25 13.07
CA ALA A 90 -8.46 3.11 13.57
C ALA A 90 -8.16 2.13 12.42
N GLY A 91 -6.90 1.75 12.29
CA GLY A 91 -6.41 0.89 11.22
C GLY A 91 -5.26 -0.01 11.68
N GLY A 92 -4.50 -0.52 10.72
CA GLY A 92 -3.32 -1.33 11.02
C GLY A 92 -2.17 -0.51 11.62
N ALA A 93 -1.23 -1.21 12.27
CA ALA A 93 -0.05 -0.59 12.88
C ALA A 93 0.86 0.10 11.85
N TRP A 94 0.99 -0.48 10.66
CA TRP A 94 1.87 -0.02 9.58
C TRP A 94 1.15 0.24 8.25
N THR A 95 0.02 -0.43 8.02
CA THR A 95 -0.85 -0.24 6.85
C THR A 95 -2.20 0.30 7.27
N TYR A 96 -2.82 1.16 6.45
CA TYR A 96 -4.14 1.73 6.77
C TYR A 96 -5.23 0.66 6.96
N ASN A 97 -5.23 -0.36 6.09
CA ASN A 97 -6.13 -1.50 6.18
C ASN A 97 -5.32 -2.81 6.23
N THR A 98 -5.72 -3.75 7.07
CA THR A 98 -5.11 -5.08 7.15
C THR A 98 -5.97 -6.10 6.41
N THR A 99 -5.37 -7.15 5.87
CA THR A 99 -6.10 -8.20 5.16
C THR A 99 -7.20 -8.82 6.04
N SER A 100 -6.88 -9.10 7.30
CA SER A 100 -7.85 -9.64 8.26
C SER A 100 -9.01 -8.68 8.55
N ALA A 101 -8.75 -7.36 8.62
CA ALA A 101 -9.82 -6.40 8.82
C ALA A 101 -10.74 -6.32 7.59
N VAL A 102 -10.20 -6.46 6.38
CA VAL A 102 -11.01 -6.52 5.15
C VAL A 102 -11.91 -7.75 5.15
N THR A 103 -11.37 -8.92 5.48
CA THR A 103 -12.13 -10.18 5.47
C THR A 103 -13.23 -10.18 6.53
N VAL A 104 -12.93 -9.69 7.74
CA VAL A 104 -13.93 -9.57 8.82
C VAL A 104 -15.04 -8.60 8.43
N LYS A 105 -14.72 -7.44 7.86
CA LYS A 105 -15.73 -6.48 7.37
C LYS A 105 -16.64 -7.11 6.31
N ALA A 106 -16.07 -7.88 5.37
CA ALA A 106 -16.84 -8.56 4.35
C ALA A 106 -17.74 -9.67 4.93
N ALA A 107 -17.25 -10.45 5.88
CA ALA A 107 -18.02 -11.49 6.56
C ALA A 107 -19.20 -10.89 7.36
N ILE A 108 -18.94 -9.85 8.15
CA ILE A 108 -19.98 -9.16 8.93
C ILE A 108 -21.07 -8.60 8.01
N ARG A 109 -20.68 -8.01 6.87
CA ARG A 109 -21.65 -7.48 5.89
C ARG A 109 -22.60 -8.58 5.40
N ARG A 110 -22.06 -9.74 4.98
CA ARG A 110 -22.86 -10.89 4.52
C ARG A 110 -23.79 -11.42 5.61
N LEU A 111 -23.30 -11.52 6.85
CA LEU A 111 -24.10 -12.01 7.98
C LEU A 111 -25.25 -11.05 8.33
N LYS A 112 -25.08 -9.74 8.11
CA LYS A 112 -26.16 -8.76 8.29
C LYS A 112 -27.23 -8.92 7.21
N GLU A 113 -26.82 -9.03 5.95
CA GLU A 113 -27.73 -9.23 4.81
C GLU A 113 -28.60 -10.50 4.97
N LEU A 114 -28.06 -11.58 5.55
CA LEU A 114 -28.81 -12.81 5.84
C LEU A 114 -29.81 -12.69 6.99
N LYS A 115 -29.58 -11.80 7.95
CA LYS A 115 -30.45 -11.61 9.11
C LYS A 115 -31.64 -10.69 8.80
N ASP A 116 -31.48 -9.83 7.78
CA ASP A 116 -32.50 -8.87 7.37
C ASP A 116 -33.52 -9.49 6.39
N GLN A 117 -33.32 -10.76 5.99
CA GLN A 117 -34.29 -11.62 5.28
C GLN A 117 -35.21 -12.34 6.26
#